data_AF-A0A9D8J086-F1
#
_entry.id   AF-A0A9D8J086-F1
#
_cell.length_a   1.000
_cell.length_b   1.000
_cell.length_c   1.000
_cell.angle_alpha   90.00
_cell.angle_beta   90.00
_cell.angle_gamma   90.00
#
_symmetry.space_group_name_H-M   'P 1'
#
loop_
_entity.id
_entity.type
_entity.pdbx_description
1 polymer ?
#
loop_
_entity_poly.entity_id
_entity_poly.type
_entity_poly.pdbx_seq_one_letter_code
_entity_poly.pdbx_strand_id
1 'polypeptide(L)'
;MSDLNDPRVFFAAERTLLAWNRTSLTLMAFGFVIERFGLFVEMLGTATLSRRELIASFWIGVAFVLLGALSSAAAVMQYRKVLRTLKPAEIPEGYRANLGVLVNLAVALLGLCLSLYLFLGFFRY
;
A
#
# COMPACT_ATOMS: atom_id res chain seq x y z
N MET A 1 -13.07 31.40 -14.39
CA MET A 1 -12.94 29.99 -13.97
C MET A 1 -12.52 29.22 -15.21
N SER A 2 -11.36 28.57 -15.22
CA SER A 2 -10.88 27.87 -16.41
C SER A 2 -11.74 26.63 -16.65
N ASP A 3 -12.74 26.74 -17.53
CA ASP A 3 -13.48 25.62 -18.12
C ASP A 3 -12.55 24.82 -19.05
N LEU A 4 -11.58 24.13 -18.47
CA LEU A 4 -10.78 23.15 -19.19
C LEU A 4 -11.44 21.80 -18.95
N ASN A 5 -12.46 21.49 -19.77
CA ASN A 5 -12.97 20.14 -20.00
C ASN A 5 -11.83 19.31 -20.65
N ASP A 6 -10.76 19.07 -19.90
CA ASP A 6 -9.51 18.53 -20.39
C ASP A 6 -9.29 17.12 -19.82
N PRO A 7 -9.33 16.08 -20.68
CA PRO A 7 -9.04 14.69 -20.29
C PRO A 7 -7.68 14.51 -19.59
N ARG A 8 -6.75 15.48 -19.73
CA ARG A 8 -5.46 15.47 -19.03
C ARG A 8 -5.60 15.50 -17.51
N VAL A 9 -6.66 16.11 -16.97
CA VAL A 9 -6.90 16.15 -15.51
C VAL A 9 -7.19 14.75 -14.99
N PHE A 10 -8.00 13.98 -15.71
CA PHE A 10 -8.27 12.58 -15.39
C PHE A 10 -6.97 11.75 -15.41
N PHE A 11 -6.17 11.85 -16.48
CA PHE A 11 -4.91 11.11 -16.57
C PHE A 11 -3.86 11.56 -15.53
N ALA A 12 -3.89 12.82 -15.10
CA ALA A 12 -3.07 13.28 -13.99
C ALA A 12 -3.48 12.62 -12.66
N ALA A 13 -4.78 12.52 -12.39
CA ALA A 13 -5.30 11.82 -11.22
C ALA A 13 -4.98 10.31 -11.22
N GLU A 14 -4.98 9.68 -12.39
CA GLU A 14 -4.60 8.27 -12.51
C GLU A 14 -3.11 8.04 -12.28
N ARG A 15 -2.25 8.93 -12.78
CA ARG A 15 -0.81 8.88 -12.50
C ARG A 15 -0.50 9.06 -11.01
N THR A 16 -1.21 9.95 -10.32
CA THR A 16 -1.02 10.09 -8.87
C THR A 16 -1.50 8.84 -8.13
N LEU A 17 -2.63 8.24 -8.53
CA LEU A 17 -3.08 6.96 -7.97
C LEU A 17 -2.04 5.84 -8.14
N LEU A 18 -1.43 5.71 -9.32
CA LEU A 18 -0.37 4.72 -9.58
C LEU A 18 0.91 5.01 -8.78
N ALA A 19 1.27 6.29 -8.61
CA ALA A 19 2.40 6.67 -7.76
C ALA A 19 2.18 6.28 -6.30
N TRP A 20 0.97 6.51 -5.76
CA TRP A 20 0.59 6.07 -4.42
C TRP A 20 0.60 4.55 -4.27
N ASN A 21 0.14 3.82 -5.29
CA ASN A 21 0.19 2.36 -5.30
C ASN A 21 1.64 1.84 -5.17
N ARG A 22 2.55 2.39 -5.97
CA ARG A 22 3.98 2.05 -5.90
C ARG A 22 4.56 2.33 -4.53
N THR A 23 4.30 3.50 -3.95
CA THR A 23 4.76 3.82 -2.59
C THR A 23 4.21 2.83 -1.56
N SER A 24 2.93 2.48 -1.67
CA SER A 24 2.27 1.51 -0.79
C SER A 24 2.93 0.13 -0.86
N LEU A 25 3.17 -0.38 -2.07
CA LEU A 25 3.84 -1.67 -2.29
C LEU A 25 5.27 -1.67 -1.76
N THR A 26 6.01 -0.58 -2.00
CA THR A 26 7.38 -0.44 -1.48
C THR A 26 7.40 -0.48 0.05
N LEU A 27 6.49 0.23 0.71
CA LEU A 27 6.36 0.21 2.18
C LEU A 27 6.04 -1.19 2.70
N MET A 28 5.11 -1.90 2.05
CA MET A 28 4.77 -3.28 2.41
C MET A 28 5.95 -4.23 2.25
N ALA A 29 6.68 -4.13 1.12
CA ALA A 29 7.85 -4.95 0.85
C ALA A 29 8.95 -4.72 1.90
N PHE A 30 9.26 -3.46 2.21
CA PHE A 30 10.21 -3.13 3.27
C PHE A 30 9.74 -3.64 4.64
N GLY A 31 8.46 -3.47 4.98
CA GLY A 31 7.92 -3.97 6.24
C GLY A 31 8.06 -5.48 6.40
N PHE A 32 7.77 -6.23 5.33
CA PHE A 32 7.98 -7.69 5.31
C PHE A 32 9.45 -8.08 5.49
N VAL A 33 10.37 -7.39 4.80
CA VAL A 33 11.81 -7.64 4.94
C VAL A 33 12.28 -7.34 6.35
N ILE A 34 11.86 -6.22 6.95
CA ILE A 34 12.23 -5.84 8.33
C ILE A 34 11.73 -6.88 9.33
N GLU A 35 10.50 -7.35 9.21
CA GLU A 35 9.94 -8.40 10.09
C GLU A 35 10.77 -9.69 10.01
N ARG A 36 11.15 -10.11 8.79
CA ARG A 36 11.93 -11.33 8.58
C ARG A 36 13.42 -11.21 8.84
N PHE A 37 13.96 -10.00 8.91
CA PHE A 37 15.39 -9.78 9.04
C PHE A 37 15.97 -10.41 10.31
N GLY A 38 15.25 -10.29 11.44
CA GLY A 38 15.70 -10.87 12.71
C GLY A 38 15.82 -12.40 12.65
N LEU A 39 14.78 -13.07 12.15
CA LEU A 39 14.79 -14.53 11.97
C LEU A 39 15.86 -14.97 10.97
N PHE A 40 16.09 -14.19 9.91
CA PHE A 40 17.11 -14.48 8.91
C PHE A 40 18.52 -14.44 9.50
N VAL A 41 18.83 -13.44 10.33
CA VAL A 41 20.13 -13.33 11.02
C VAL A 41 20.35 -14.49 11.99
N GLU A 42 19.32 -14.87 12.75
CA GLU A 42 19.39 -16.01 13.67
C GLU A 42 19.62 -17.33 12.92
N MET A 43 18.94 -17.55 11.79
CA MET A 43 19.13 -18.73 10.93
C MET A 43 20.52 -18.82 10.32
N LEU A 44 21.16 -17.69 10.03
CA LEU A 44 22.54 -17.65 9.52
C LEU A 44 23.58 -17.96 10.61
N GLY A 45 23.19 -18.02 11.89
CA GLY A 45 24.10 -18.21 13.01
C GLY A 45 25.13 -17.08 13.17
N THR A 46 24.90 -15.93 12.51
CA THR A 46 25.84 -14.81 12.49
C THR A 46 25.72 -13.93 13.72
N ALA A 47 24.56 -13.94 14.39
CA ALA A 47 24.35 -13.28 15.68
C ALA A 47 23.21 -13.96 16.46
N THR A 48 23.36 -14.02 17.78
CA THR A 48 22.26 -14.36 18.69
C THR A 48 21.48 -13.10 19.02
N LEU A 49 20.36 -12.88 18.35
CA LEU A 49 19.49 -11.75 18.66
C LEU A 49 18.75 -11.98 19.97
N SER A 50 18.62 -10.92 20.76
CA SER A 50 17.78 -10.95 21.94
C SER A 50 16.30 -11.02 21.56
N ARG A 51 15.47 -11.61 22.44
CA ARG A 51 14.01 -11.63 22.28
C ARG A 51 13.42 -10.23 22.05
N ARG A 52 14.03 -9.18 22.61
CA ARG A 52 13.60 -7.79 22.42
C ARG A 52 13.82 -7.29 20.99
N GLU A 53 14.94 -7.64 20.36
CA GLU A 53 15.25 -7.24 18.98
C GLU A 53 14.32 -7.91 17.97
N LEU A 54 13.97 -9.18 18.21
CA LEU A 54 12.97 -9.90 17.41
C LEU A 54 11.59 -9.25 17.53
N ILE A 55 11.14 -8.95 18.76
CA ILE A 55 9.87 -8.24 19.00
C ILE A 55 9.88 -6.86 18.33
N ALA A 56 10.97 -6.11 18.44
CA ALA A 56 11.08 -4.79 17.82
C ALA A 56 11.01 -4.85 16.29
N SER A 57 11.78 -5.75 15.67
CA SER A 57 11.78 -5.97 14.22
C SER A 57 10.38 -6.37 13.72
N PHE A 58 9.70 -7.23 14.47
CA PHE A 58 8.32 -7.62 14.19
C PHE A 58 7.36 -6.41 14.20
N TRP A 59 7.33 -5.62 15.28
CA TRP A 59 6.42 -4.47 15.37
C TRP A 59 6.72 -3.40 14.32
N ILE A 60 8.00 -3.14 14.04
CA ILE A 60 8.41 -2.18 13.00
C ILE A 60 7.96 -2.69 11.63
N GLY A 61 8.20 -3.96 11.31
CA GLY A 61 7.80 -4.55 10.04
C GLY A 61 6.28 -4.51 9.83
N VAL A 62 5.50 -4.92 10.83
CA VAL A 62 4.03 -4.83 10.80
C VAL A 62 3.56 -3.39 10.63
N ALA A 63 4.17 -2.41 11.31
CA ALA A 63 3.82 -1.00 11.17
C ALA A 63 4.04 -0.50 9.74
N PHE A 64 5.13 -0.88 9.07
CA PHE A 64 5.39 -0.54 7.67
C PHE A 64 4.38 -1.17 6.71
N VAL A 65 4.01 -2.43 6.91
CA VAL A 65 2.98 -3.10 6.09
C VAL A 65 1.63 -2.41 6.25
N LEU A 66 1.23 -2.09 7.49
CA LEU A 66 -0.01 -1.37 7.78
C LEU A 66 0.00 0.04 7.17
N LEU A 67 1.13 0.76 7.26
CA LEU A 67 1.29 2.08 6.66
C LEU A 67 1.12 2.00 5.13
N GLY A 68 1.69 0.99 4.48
CA GLY A 68 1.47 0.71 3.06
C GLY A 68 -0.01 0.43 2.74
N ALA A 69 -0.68 -0.39 3.55
CA ALA A 69 -2.10 -0.72 3.34
C ALA A 69 -3.00 0.51 3.48
N LEU A 70 -2.77 1.32 4.51
CA LEU A 70 -3.47 2.58 4.76
C LEU A 70 -3.19 3.60 3.65
N SER A 71 -1.95 3.70 3.17
CA SER A 71 -1.58 4.57 2.05
C SER A 71 -2.36 4.18 0.79
N SER A 72 -2.47 2.89 0.48
CA SER A 72 -3.22 2.41 -0.68
C SER A 72 -4.73 2.70 -0.56
N ALA A 73 -5.31 2.54 0.64
CA ALA A 73 -6.70 2.90 0.90
C ALA A 73 -6.93 4.43 0.77
N ALA A 74 -6.02 5.24 1.30
CA ALA A 74 -6.06 6.70 1.17
C ALA A 74 -5.93 7.16 -0.29
N ALA A 75 -5.15 6.45 -1.12
CA ALA A 75 -5.05 6.70 -2.56
C ALA A 75 -6.40 6.54 -3.24
N VAL A 76 -7.15 5.48 -2.90
CA VAL A 76 -8.52 5.25 -3.41
C VAL A 76 -9.46 6.37 -2.98
N MET A 77 -9.42 6.78 -1.71
CA MET A 77 -10.25 7.87 -1.20
C MET A 77 -9.98 9.18 -1.95
N GLN A 78 -8.70 9.53 -2.13
CA GLN A 78 -8.28 10.73 -2.83
C GLN A 78 -8.70 10.69 -4.31
N TYR A 79 -8.45 9.57 -5.00
CA TYR A 79 -8.85 9.41 -6.41
C TYR A 79 -10.37 9.49 -6.58
N ARG A 80 -11.15 8.88 -5.68
CA ARG A 80 -12.62 8.99 -5.68
C ARG A 80 -13.10 10.42 -5.42
N LYS A 81 -12.43 11.18 -4.56
CA LYS A 81 -12.74 12.58 -4.32
C LYS A 81 -12.54 13.41 -5.59
N VAL A 82 -11.44 13.18 -6.31
CA VAL A 82 -11.15 13.83 -7.60
C VAL A 82 -12.14 13.41 -8.69
N LEU A 83 -12.51 12.13 -8.77
CA LEU A 83 -13.52 11.66 -9.71
C LEU A 83 -14.89 12.32 -9.52
N ARG A 84 -15.29 12.59 -8.27
CA ARG A 84 -16.56 13.29 -7.99
C ARG A 84 -16.56 14.76 -8.42
N THR A 85 -15.39 15.36 -8.60
CA THR A 85 -15.27 16.75 -9.07
C THR A 85 -15.18 16.87 -10.59
N LEU A 86 -14.94 15.77 -11.31
CA LEU A 86 -14.79 15.75 -12.76
C LEU A 86 -16.17 15.69 -13.46
N LYS A 87 -16.33 16.46 -14.55
CA LYS A 87 -17.52 16.42 -15.40
C LYS A 87 -17.49 15.16 -16.29
N PRO A 88 -18.66 14.60 -16.71
CA PRO A 88 -18.70 13.43 -17.59
C PRO A 88 -17.92 13.60 -18.91
N ALA A 89 -17.77 14.83 -19.40
CA ALA A 89 -17.03 15.15 -20.62
C ALA A 89 -15.49 15.04 -20.48
N GLU A 90 -14.97 14.94 -19.26
CA GLU A 90 -13.53 14.85 -18.98
C GLU A 90 -13.04 13.40 -18.90
N ILE A 91 -13.96 12.43 -18.86
CA ILE A 91 -13.66 11.00 -18.86
C ILE A 91 -13.77 10.48 -20.30
N PRO A 92 -12.70 9.96 -20.91
CA PRO A 92 -12.76 9.41 -22.27
C PRO A 92 -13.82 8.31 -22.35
N GLU A 93 -14.63 8.32 -23.43
CA GLU A 93 -15.65 7.30 -23.66
C GLU A 93 -15.02 5.89 -23.67
N GLY A 94 -15.57 4.98 -22.85
CA GLY A 94 -15.08 3.60 -22.71
C GLY A 94 -13.95 3.40 -21.69
N TYR A 95 -13.41 4.46 -21.06
CA TYR A 95 -12.34 4.30 -20.08
C TYR A 95 -12.82 3.73 -18.73
N ARG A 96 -12.21 2.65 -18.27
CA ARG A 96 -12.59 1.97 -17.02
C ARG A 96 -11.90 2.61 -15.80
N ALA A 97 -12.37 3.79 -15.39
CA ALA A 97 -11.86 4.53 -14.23
C ALA A 97 -11.83 3.72 -12.90
N ASN A 98 -12.64 2.66 -12.80
CA ASN A 98 -12.70 1.82 -11.61
C ASN A 98 -11.56 0.78 -11.50
N LEU A 99 -10.77 0.52 -12.56
CA LEU A 99 -9.69 -0.46 -12.51
C LEU A 99 -8.60 -0.06 -11.51
N GLY A 100 -8.14 1.20 -11.54
CA GLY A 100 -7.13 1.68 -10.59
C GLY A 100 -7.61 1.61 -9.13
N VAL A 101 -8.90 1.85 -8.91
CA VAL A 101 -9.54 1.70 -7.60
C VAL A 101 -9.54 0.24 -7.16
N LEU A 102 -9.94 -0.68 -8.04
CA LEU A 102 -9.98 -2.12 -7.75
C LEU A 102 -8.59 -2.65 -7.40
N VAL A 103 -7.55 -2.26 -8.16
CA VAL A 103 -6.16 -2.67 -7.91
C VAL A 103 -5.67 -2.17 -6.55
N ASN A 104 -5.87 -0.89 -6.23
CA ASN A 104 -5.45 -0.37 -4.92
C ASN A 104 -6.23 -0.98 -3.77
N LEU A 105 -7.54 -1.22 -3.94
CA LEU A 105 -8.34 -1.87 -2.91
C LEU A 105 -7.88 -3.33 -2.68
N ALA A 106 -7.53 -4.04 -3.76
CA ALA A 106 -6.93 -5.37 -3.66
C ALA A 106 -5.57 -5.32 -2.95
N VAL A 107 -4.69 -4.36 -3.28
CA VAL A 107 -3.40 -4.17 -2.58
C VAL A 107 -3.60 -3.87 -1.10
N ALA A 108 -4.54 -2.99 -0.74
CA ALA A 108 -4.86 -2.68 0.65
C ALA A 108 -5.36 -3.93 1.41
N LEU A 109 -6.26 -4.71 0.81
CA LEU A 109 -6.75 -5.97 1.39
C LEU A 109 -5.62 -6.98 1.56
N LEU A 110 -4.78 -7.18 0.55
CA LEU A 110 -3.62 -8.08 0.63
C LEU A 110 -2.64 -7.64 1.71
N GLY A 111 -2.39 -6.33 1.85
CA GLY A 111 -1.58 -5.76 2.93
C GLY A 111 -2.15 -6.07 4.32
N LEU A 112 -3.47 -5.91 4.49
CA LEU A 112 -4.15 -6.27 5.75
C LEU A 112 -4.07 -7.77 6.04
N CYS A 113 -4.32 -8.62 5.04
CA CYS A 113 -4.17 -10.07 5.16
C CYS A 113 -2.73 -10.46 5.52
N LEU A 114 -1.73 -9.81 4.92
CA LEU A 114 -0.33 -10.02 5.25
C LEU A 114 -0.02 -9.62 6.69
N SER A 115 -0.46 -8.43 7.14
CA SER A 115 -0.30 -8.01 8.53
C SER A 115 -0.94 -9.00 9.52
N LEU A 116 -2.14 -9.50 9.22
CA LEU A 116 -2.80 -10.52 10.04
C LEU A 116 -2.04 -11.83 10.04
N TYR A 117 -1.54 -12.28 8.89
CA TYR A 117 -0.73 -13.49 8.78
C TYR A 117 0.56 -13.39 9.59
N LEU A 118 1.28 -12.28 9.49
CA LEU A 118 2.49 -12.03 10.27
C LEU A 118 2.17 -12.01 11.77
N PHE A 119 1.08 -11.35 12.16
CA PHE A 119 0.64 -11.30 13.55
C PHE A 119 0.34 -12.69 14.10
N LEU A 120 -0.49 -13.48 13.42
CA LEU A 120 -0.81 -14.85 13.83
C LEU A 120 0.42 -15.77 13.84
N GLY A 121 1.34 -15.57 12.91
CA GLY A 121 2.62 -16.29 12.86
C GLY A 121 3.46 -16.04 14.09
N PHE A 122 3.59 -14.78 14.51
CA PHE A 122 4.39 -14.38 15.67
C PHE A 122 3.87 -15.00 16.99
N PHE A 123 2.55 -15.11 17.18
CA PHE A 123 1.99 -15.75 18.39
C PHE A 123 2.15 -17.27 18.42
N ARG A 124 2.52 -17.90 17.31
CA ARG A 124 2.73 -19.36 17.24
C ARG A 124 4.15 -19.78 17.65
N TYR A 125 5.10 -18.84 17.72
CA TYR A 125 6.47 -19.05 18.18
C TYR A 125 6.63 -18.67 19.66
#